data_AF-A0A1Y1HN99-F1
#
_entry.id   AF-A0A1Y1HN99-F1
#
_cell.length_a   1.000
_cell.length_b   1.000
_cell.length_c   1.000
_cell.angle_alpha   90.00
_cell.angle_beta   90.00
_cell.angle_gamma   90.00
#
_symmetry.space_group_name_H-M   'P 1'
#
loop_
_entity.id
_entity.type
_entity.pdbx_description
1 polymer ?
#
loop_
_entity_poly.entity_id
_entity_poly.type
_entity_poly.pdbx_seq_one_letter_code
_entity_poly.pdbx_strand_id
1 'polypeptide(L)'
;MGTFSQTTLVCCLLVAGICCGRGVDGAVGTSDKKPRRQPVDSGGLGTGDHGPDCSKVCVAKDCNTMGLRYGKYCGVGWTGCPGEEPCDPLDACCKKHDECCVKHGLLHNPCHKAFKKCMARVRATGKKGFSAECPYSVAIPAMEQGMDLAMMFGQGGMQQFAAM
;
A
#
# COMPACT_ATOMS: atom_id res chain seq x y z
N MET A 1 12.58 -35.98 46.22
CA MET A 1 11.34 -36.34 46.95
C MET A 1 10.29 -35.32 46.53
N GLY A 2 9.41 -35.69 45.60
CA GLY A 2 8.41 -34.79 45.04
C GLY A 2 7.14 -34.77 45.88
N THR A 3 6.33 -33.74 45.69
CA THR A 3 4.87 -33.78 45.87
C THR A 3 4.19 -32.91 44.83
N PHE A 4 3.15 -33.48 44.22
CA PHE A 4 2.25 -32.93 43.21
C PHE A 4 1.34 -31.85 43.81
N SER A 5 1.01 -30.80 43.04
CA SER A 5 -0.12 -29.90 43.33
C SER A 5 -1.21 -30.06 42.28
N GLN A 6 -2.29 -30.74 42.67
CA GLN A 6 -3.56 -30.77 41.93
C GLN A 6 -4.42 -29.60 42.41
N THR A 7 -4.86 -28.73 41.50
CA THR A 7 -6.15 -28.06 41.65
C THR A 7 -6.73 -27.74 40.28
N THR A 8 -7.19 -28.79 39.60
CA THR A 8 -8.21 -28.71 38.56
C THR A 8 -9.56 -28.69 39.27
N LEU A 9 -10.30 -27.57 39.23
CA LEU A 9 -11.76 -27.46 39.36
C LEU A 9 -12.09 -25.99 39.70
N VAL A 10 -12.55 -25.20 38.73
CA VAL A 10 -13.84 -24.50 38.76
C VAL A 10 -14.15 -24.08 37.32
N CYS A 11 -14.52 -25.06 36.50
CA CYS A 11 -15.41 -24.87 35.37
C CYS A 11 -16.75 -25.48 35.81
N CYS A 12 -17.87 -24.86 35.42
CA CYS A 12 -19.25 -25.18 35.79
C CYS A 12 -19.80 -24.51 37.07
N LEU A 13 -20.25 -23.26 36.93
CA LEU A 13 -21.58 -22.87 37.39
C LEU A 13 -22.31 -22.12 36.27
N LEU A 14 -23.05 -22.90 35.49
CA LEU A 14 -24.20 -22.52 34.68
C LEU A 14 -25.38 -22.20 35.60
N VAL A 15 -26.14 -21.14 35.29
CA VAL A 15 -27.62 -20.99 35.29
C VAL A 15 -27.99 -19.51 35.59
N ALA A 16 -28.90 -18.81 34.91
CA ALA A 16 -29.75 -19.08 33.76
C ALA A 16 -30.46 -17.77 33.31
N GLY A 17 -30.72 -17.64 32.00
CA GLY A 17 -31.94 -16.99 31.45
C GLY A 17 -31.99 -15.46 31.45
N ILE A 18 -32.63 -14.72 30.54
CA ILE A 18 -33.60 -14.94 29.47
C ILE A 18 -33.48 -13.68 28.57
N CYS A 19 -33.44 -13.85 27.25
CA CYS A 19 -34.16 -12.99 26.31
C CYS A 19 -34.10 -13.61 24.90
N CYS A 20 -35.17 -14.31 24.55
CA CYS A 20 -35.50 -14.67 23.17
C CYS A 20 -35.89 -13.42 22.39
N GLY A 21 -35.30 -13.22 21.21
CA GLY A 21 -35.77 -12.29 20.19
C GLY A 21 -35.81 -12.99 18.84
N ARG A 22 -37.02 -13.22 18.33
CA ARG A 22 -37.35 -13.81 17.02
C ARG A 22 -36.72 -13.03 15.86
N GLY A 23 -36.29 -13.76 14.83
CA GLY A 23 -35.87 -13.21 13.55
C GLY A 23 -37.03 -12.66 12.72
N VAL A 24 -36.66 -11.80 11.76
CA VAL A 24 -37.37 -11.59 10.50
C VAL A 24 -36.34 -11.36 9.39
N ASP A 25 -36.63 -11.99 8.26
CA ASP A 25 -35.87 -11.99 7.01
C ASP A 25 -35.75 -10.58 6.41
N GLY A 26 -34.66 -10.30 5.67
CA GLY A 26 -34.59 -9.04 4.95
C GLY A 26 -33.29 -8.74 4.23
N ALA A 27 -33.25 -9.13 2.96
CA ALA A 27 -32.55 -8.48 1.86
C ALA A 27 -31.01 -8.31 1.97
N VAL A 28 -30.35 -9.25 1.29
CA VAL A 28 -29.17 -9.01 0.46
C VAL A 28 -29.15 -7.57 -0.12
N GLY A 29 -28.16 -6.80 0.29
CA GLY A 29 -27.81 -5.51 -0.29
C GLY A 29 -26.34 -5.52 -0.62
N THR A 30 -25.94 -6.31 -1.62
CA THR A 30 -24.62 -6.18 -2.24
C THR A 30 -24.56 -4.82 -2.92
N SER A 31 -24.08 -3.81 -2.20
CA SER A 31 -23.61 -2.57 -2.83
C SER A 31 -22.29 -2.88 -3.53
N ASP A 32 -22.42 -3.52 -4.69
CA ASP A 32 -21.44 -3.54 -5.75
C ASP A 32 -21.15 -2.08 -6.16
N LYS A 33 -20.29 -1.38 -5.43
CA LYS A 33 -19.57 -0.24 -5.99
C LYS A 33 -18.50 -0.79 -6.92
N LYS A 34 -18.95 -1.24 -8.09
CA LYS A 34 -18.12 -1.50 -9.26
C LYS A 34 -17.26 -0.24 -9.51
N PRO A 35 -15.93 -0.34 -9.50
CA PRO A 35 -15.10 0.77 -9.93
C PRO A 35 -15.43 1.05 -11.40
N ARG A 36 -15.82 2.29 -11.66
CA ARG A 36 -16.05 2.81 -13.01
C ARG A 36 -14.70 2.74 -13.73
N ARG A 37 -14.47 1.69 -14.53
CA ARG A 37 -13.34 1.65 -15.48
C ARG A 37 -13.53 2.83 -16.42
N GLN A 38 -12.72 3.87 -16.27
CA GLN A 38 -12.59 4.87 -17.31
C GLN A 38 -11.73 4.30 -18.44
N PRO A 39 -11.98 4.71 -19.70
CA PRO A 39 -11.18 4.30 -20.84
C PRO A 39 -9.74 4.74 -20.64
N VAL A 40 -8.82 3.97 -21.20
CA VAL A 40 -7.42 4.37 -21.35
C VAL A 40 -7.32 5.39 -22.47
N ASP A 41 -7.40 6.68 -22.16
CA ASP A 41 -7.03 7.71 -23.11
C ASP A 41 -5.53 7.61 -23.39
N SER A 42 -5.27 7.26 -24.66
CA SER A 42 -3.96 7.19 -25.28
C SER A 42 -3.37 8.60 -25.43
N GLY A 43 -2.04 8.66 -25.49
CA GLY A 43 -1.23 9.87 -25.45
C GLY A 43 -1.78 11.12 -26.15
N GLY A 44 -1.64 12.25 -25.46
CA GLY A 44 -1.83 13.59 -26.00
C GLY A 44 -0.71 14.50 -25.53
N LEU A 45 0.20 14.84 -26.45
CA LEU A 45 1.09 15.99 -26.34
C LEU A 45 0.22 17.26 -26.53
N GLY A 46 0.06 18.08 -25.50
CA GLY A 46 -0.77 19.28 -25.58
C GLY A 46 -0.44 20.29 -24.48
N THR A 47 -0.01 21.47 -24.91
CA THR A 47 0.43 22.62 -24.14
C THR A 47 -0.72 23.38 -23.47
N GLY A 48 -0.59 23.68 -22.17
CA GLY A 48 -1.39 24.71 -21.50
C GLY A 48 -1.51 24.48 -20.00
N ASP A 49 -0.91 25.36 -19.19
CA ASP A 49 -1.18 25.59 -17.75
C ASP A 49 -1.81 24.43 -16.94
N HIS A 50 -1.07 23.34 -16.81
CA HIS A 50 -1.40 22.22 -15.93
C HIS A 50 -0.23 22.02 -14.98
N GLY A 51 -0.47 22.16 -13.67
CA GLY A 51 0.42 21.56 -12.68
C GLY A 51 0.63 20.07 -13.02
N PRO A 52 1.74 19.45 -12.58
CA PRO A 52 2.08 18.08 -12.97
C PRO A 52 0.86 17.16 -12.81
N ASP A 53 0.53 16.41 -13.86
CA ASP A 53 -0.61 15.50 -13.90
C ASP A 53 -0.59 14.61 -12.65
N CYS A 54 -1.50 14.91 -11.72
CA CYS A 54 -1.62 14.21 -10.45
C CYS A 54 -2.86 13.31 -10.48
N SER A 55 -2.81 12.18 -9.77
CA SER A 55 -3.90 11.22 -9.76
C SER A 55 -4.98 11.56 -8.74
N LYS A 56 -6.25 11.51 -9.16
CA LYS A 56 -7.43 11.53 -8.28
C LYS A 56 -8.09 10.15 -8.16
N VAL A 57 -7.59 9.15 -8.87
CA VAL A 57 -8.23 7.83 -9.01
C VAL A 57 -7.25 6.70 -8.70
N CYS A 58 -7.77 5.60 -8.17
CA CYS A 58 -6.97 4.42 -7.88
C CYS A 58 -6.68 3.65 -9.18
N VAL A 59 -5.41 3.68 -9.62
CA VAL A 59 -4.95 3.02 -10.84
C VAL A 59 -4.23 1.72 -10.51
N ALA A 60 -4.36 0.71 -11.36
CA ALA A 60 -3.66 -0.57 -11.26
C ALA A 60 -3.15 -0.93 -12.65
N LYS A 61 -1.88 -0.60 -12.96
CA LYS A 61 -1.24 -0.84 -14.27
C LYS A 61 0.20 -1.28 -14.10
N ASP A 62 0.67 -2.13 -15.02
CA ASP A 62 2.08 -2.56 -15.16
C ASP A 62 2.71 -3.12 -13.87
N CYS A 63 1.90 -3.81 -13.07
CA CYS A 63 2.15 -4.09 -11.65
C CYS A 63 3.32 -5.01 -11.34
N ASN A 64 3.89 -5.67 -12.34
CA ASN A 64 5.07 -6.54 -12.23
C ASN A 64 6.34 -5.88 -12.81
N THR A 65 6.31 -4.57 -13.09
CA THR A 65 7.44 -3.82 -13.64
C THR A 65 7.80 -2.64 -12.74
N MET A 66 9.01 -2.08 -12.87
CA MET A 66 9.40 -0.84 -12.16
C MET A 66 8.58 0.39 -12.59
N GLY A 67 7.87 0.32 -13.72
CA GLY A 67 7.00 1.38 -14.24
C GLY A 67 5.55 1.31 -13.73
N LEU A 68 5.27 0.47 -12.73
CA LEU A 68 3.92 0.27 -12.20
C LEU A 68 3.25 1.60 -11.80
N ARG A 69 1.94 1.66 -12.00
CA ARG A 69 1.06 2.67 -11.41
C ARG A 69 0.05 1.98 -10.51
N TYR A 70 0.25 2.14 -9.21
CA TYR A 70 -0.57 1.52 -8.19
C TYR A 70 -1.18 2.58 -7.25
N GLY A 71 -2.50 2.54 -7.10
CA GLY A 71 -3.23 3.53 -6.34
C GLY A 71 -3.09 4.92 -6.96
N LYS A 72 -2.91 5.94 -6.11
CA LYS A 72 -2.69 7.32 -6.54
C LYS A 72 -1.22 7.73 -6.45
N TYR A 73 -0.41 7.05 -5.63
CA TYR A 73 0.92 7.52 -5.22
C TYR A 73 2.06 6.58 -5.58
N CYS A 74 1.81 5.32 -5.91
CA CYS A 74 2.91 4.41 -6.21
C CYS A 74 3.25 4.42 -7.69
N GLY A 75 4.41 4.99 -8.04
CA GLY A 75 5.02 4.87 -9.37
C GLY A 75 6.08 5.95 -9.60
N VAL A 76 7.05 5.68 -10.48
CA VAL A 76 8.08 6.69 -10.80
C VAL A 76 7.44 7.85 -11.56
N GLY A 77 7.56 9.06 -11.02
CA GLY A 77 6.94 10.26 -11.60
C GLY A 77 5.41 10.24 -11.56
N TRP A 78 4.82 9.40 -10.71
CA TRP A 78 3.37 9.27 -10.55
C TRP A 78 3.00 9.59 -9.10
N THR A 79 2.14 10.56 -8.88
CA THR A 79 1.71 10.95 -7.54
C THR A 79 0.25 11.41 -7.50
N GLY A 80 -0.34 11.41 -6.31
CA GLY A 80 -1.72 11.83 -6.12
C GLY A 80 -1.86 13.33 -5.96
N CYS A 81 -3.03 13.88 -6.30
CA CYS A 81 -3.28 15.30 -6.14
C CYS A 81 -3.26 15.75 -4.67
N PRO A 82 -2.98 17.04 -4.40
CA PRO A 82 -3.09 17.60 -3.05
C PRO A 82 -4.47 17.32 -2.45
N GLY A 83 -4.49 16.84 -1.20
CA GLY A 83 -5.72 16.50 -0.48
C GLY A 83 -6.28 15.11 -0.76
N GLU A 84 -5.76 14.37 -1.75
CA GLU A 84 -6.23 13.01 -2.02
C GLU A 84 -5.83 12.03 -0.91
N GLU A 85 -6.76 11.15 -0.55
CA GLU A 85 -6.49 10.03 0.34
C GLU A 85 -5.92 8.84 -0.45
N PRO A 86 -4.96 8.10 0.13
CA PRO A 86 -4.46 6.86 -0.47
C PRO A 86 -5.55 5.81 -0.62
N CYS A 87 -5.43 4.97 -1.66
CA CYS A 87 -6.39 3.92 -1.96
C CYS A 87 -6.38 2.76 -0.95
N ASP A 88 -5.23 2.47 -0.35
CA ASP A 88 -5.06 1.46 0.69
C ASP A 88 -3.75 1.67 1.49
N PRO A 89 -3.41 0.79 2.46
CA PRO A 89 -2.18 0.93 3.23
C PRO A 89 -0.88 0.89 2.43
N LEU A 90 -0.82 0.22 1.27
CA LEU A 90 0.36 0.22 0.41
C LEU A 90 0.51 1.58 -0.28
N ASP A 91 -0.58 2.10 -0.83
CA ASP A 91 -0.61 3.43 -1.43
C ASP A 91 -0.27 4.53 -0.41
N ALA A 92 -0.65 4.34 0.86
CA ALA A 92 -0.27 5.22 1.95
C ALA A 92 1.25 5.20 2.26
N CYS A 93 1.92 4.06 2.05
CA CYS A 93 3.37 3.99 2.12
C CYS A 93 4.01 4.82 1.00
N CYS A 94 3.45 4.77 -0.21
CA CYS A 94 3.94 5.53 -1.36
C CYS A 94 3.75 7.04 -1.18
N LYS A 95 2.59 7.49 -0.70
CA LYS A 95 2.36 8.90 -0.37
C LYS A 95 3.44 9.47 0.57
N LYS A 96 3.76 8.74 1.64
CA LYS A 96 4.81 9.12 2.59
C LYS A 96 6.21 9.10 1.97
N HIS A 97 6.45 8.17 1.05
CA HIS A 97 7.72 8.08 0.33
C HIS A 97 7.90 9.26 -0.63
N ASP A 98 6.86 9.61 -1.40
CA ASP A 98 6.83 10.79 -2.26
C ASP A 98 7.10 12.07 -1.45
N GLU A 99 6.36 12.29 -0.36
CA GLU A 99 6.54 13.44 0.53
C GLU A 99 7.98 13.51 1.09
N CYS A 100 8.56 12.37 1.43
CA CYS A 100 9.95 12.28 1.88
C CYS A 100 10.94 12.65 0.77
N CYS A 101 10.75 12.13 -0.44
CA CYS A 101 11.62 12.38 -1.59
C CYS A 101 11.50 13.81 -2.13
N VAL A 102 10.31 14.44 -2.06
CA VAL A 102 10.14 15.87 -2.34
C VAL A 102 10.99 16.70 -1.39
N LYS A 103 11.06 16.33 -0.11
CA LYS A 103 11.81 17.06 0.90
C LYS A 103 13.32 16.82 0.87
N HIS A 104 13.75 15.59 0.58
CA HIS A 104 15.14 15.16 0.78
C HIS A 104 15.87 14.73 -0.51
N GLY A 105 15.17 14.66 -1.63
CA GLY A 105 15.68 14.22 -2.92
C GLY A 105 15.29 12.78 -3.28
N LEU A 106 15.22 12.50 -4.58
CA LEU A 106 14.79 11.21 -5.15
C LEU A 106 15.73 10.04 -4.84
N LEU A 107 17.01 10.30 -4.50
CA LEU A 107 18.01 9.28 -4.16
C LEU A 107 18.29 9.21 -2.64
N HIS A 108 17.42 9.78 -1.82
CA HIS A 108 17.61 9.83 -0.37
C HIS A 108 17.38 8.44 0.27
N ASN A 109 18.48 7.74 0.55
CA ASN A 109 18.46 6.39 1.13
C ASN A 109 17.55 6.21 2.36
N PRO A 110 17.48 7.14 3.33
CA PRO A 110 16.53 7.03 4.43
C PRO A 110 15.06 6.95 3.99
N CYS A 111 14.65 7.66 2.93
CA CYS A 111 13.28 7.56 2.39
C CYS A 111 13.02 6.15 1.85
N HIS A 112 13.93 5.61 1.04
CA HIS A 112 13.80 4.27 0.47
C HIS A 112 13.79 3.17 1.55
N LYS A 113 14.67 3.28 2.56
CA LYS A 113 14.69 2.35 3.71
C LYS A 113 13.39 2.39 4.52
N ALA A 114 12.85 3.58 4.76
CA ALA A 114 11.57 3.75 5.44
C ALA A 114 10.41 3.16 4.62
N PHE A 115 10.42 3.36 3.31
CA PHE A 115 9.41 2.82 2.41
C PHE A 115 9.43 1.28 2.37
N LYS A 116 10.61 0.65 2.23
CA LYS A 116 10.74 -0.82 2.32
C LYS A 116 10.21 -1.38 3.65
N LYS A 117 10.51 -0.72 4.78
CA LYS A 117 9.95 -1.11 6.09
C LYS A 117 8.43 -0.99 6.14
N CYS A 118 7.86 0.04 5.52
CA CYS A 118 6.42 0.22 5.42
C CYS A 118 5.77 -0.92 4.63
N MET A 119 6.30 -1.24 3.45
CA MET A 119 5.81 -2.34 2.61
C MET A 119 5.91 -3.70 3.31
N ALA A 120 6.99 -3.96 4.06
CA ALA A 120 7.13 -5.20 4.84
C ALA A 120 6.01 -5.36 5.88
N ARG A 121 5.59 -4.27 6.55
CA ARG A 121 4.47 -4.28 7.50
C ARG A 121 3.14 -4.52 6.78
N VAL A 122 2.94 -3.88 5.62
CA VAL A 122 1.73 -4.08 4.81
C VAL A 122 1.63 -5.52 4.32
N ARG A 123 2.75 -6.09 3.83
CA ARG A 123 2.84 -7.51 3.41
C ARG A 123 2.50 -8.47 4.54
N ALA A 124 2.94 -8.18 5.77
CA ALA A 124 2.64 -9.00 6.95
C ALA A 124 1.15 -9.05 7.31
N THR A 125 0.32 -8.12 6.81
CA THR A 125 -1.13 -8.15 7.05
C THR A 125 -1.86 -9.27 6.29
N GLY A 126 -1.23 -9.89 5.28
CA GLY A 126 -1.84 -10.93 4.45
C GLY A 126 -2.98 -10.44 3.54
N LYS A 127 -3.27 -9.13 3.51
CA LYS A 127 -4.29 -8.55 2.64
C LYS A 127 -3.83 -8.53 1.18
N LYS A 128 -4.77 -8.51 0.24
CA LYS A 128 -4.47 -8.43 -1.21
C LYS A 128 -4.25 -6.99 -1.71
N GLY A 129 -4.74 -5.99 -0.98
CA GLY A 129 -4.81 -4.60 -1.44
C GLY A 129 -6.14 -4.27 -2.11
N PHE A 130 -6.28 -3.07 -2.67
CA PHE A 130 -7.55 -2.62 -3.27
C PHE A 130 -7.86 -3.26 -4.63
N SER A 131 -6.87 -3.80 -5.34
CA SER A 131 -7.00 -4.35 -6.70
C SER A 131 -6.72 -5.84 -6.76
N ALA A 132 -7.60 -6.59 -7.44
CA ALA A 132 -7.38 -8.00 -7.75
C ALA A 132 -6.38 -8.21 -8.90
N GLU A 133 -6.26 -7.22 -9.80
CA GLU A 133 -5.30 -7.23 -10.93
C GLU A 133 -3.87 -7.02 -10.44
N CYS A 134 -3.72 -6.24 -9.37
CA CYS A 134 -2.42 -5.89 -8.79
C CYS A 134 -2.41 -6.23 -7.31
N PRO A 135 -2.37 -7.51 -6.94
CA PRO A 135 -2.28 -7.88 -5.55
C PRO A 135 -0.92 -7.44 -4.98
N TYR A 136 -0.86 -7.23 -3.67
CA TYR A 136 0.38 -6.92 -2.94
C TYR A 136 1.52 -7.88 -3.25
N SER A 137 1.23 -9.16 -3.48
CA SER A 137 2.22 -10.20 -3.82
C SER A 137 2.95 -9.94 -5.15
N VAL A 138 2.39 -9.11 -6.03
CA VAL A 138 2.98 -8.75 -7.33
C VAL A 138 3.54 -7.33 -7.28
N ALA A 139 2.78 -6.38 -6.73
CA ALA A 139 3.16 -4.97 -6.70
C ALA A 139 4.34 -4.68 -5.75
N ILE A 140 4.36 -5.27 -4.55
CA ILE A 140 5.41 -5.00 -3.55
C ILE A 140 6.80 -5.41 -4.04
N PRO A 141 7.01 -6.63 -4.61
CA PRO A 141 8.33 -7.00 -5.15
C PRO A 141 8.85 -6.05 -6.23
N ALA A 142 7.99 -5.57 -7.13
CA ALA A 142 8.38 -4.62 -8.17
C ALA A 142 8.79 -3.25 -7.57
N MET A 143 8.07 -2.77 -6.55
CA MET A 143 8.45 -1.56 -5.81
C MET A 143 9.76 -1.75 -5.03
N GLU A 144 9.96 -2.90 -4.38
CA GLU A 144 11.20 -3.22 -3.64
C GLU A 144 12.41 -3.21 -4.59
N GLN A 145 12.28 -3.78 -5.79
CA GLN A 145 13.34 -3.76 -6.81
C GLN A 145 13.73 -2.33 -7.21
N GLY A 146 12.75 -1.45 -7.47
CA GLY A 146 13.01 -0.05 -7.79
C GLY A 146 13.72 0.69 -6.66
N MET A 147 13.34 0.42 -5.41
CA MET A 147 13.99 1.04 -4.24
C MET A 147 15.43 0.58 -4.05
N ASP A 148 15.74 -0.70 -4.31
CA ASP A 148 17.10 -1.21 -4.21
C ASP A 148 18.01 -0.58 -5.26
N LEU A 149 17.51 -0.42 -6.49
CA LEU A 149 18.24 0.28 -7.54
C LEU A 149 18.49 1.75 -7.20
N ALA A 150 17.47 2.48 -6.73
CA ALA A 150 17.60 3.87 -6.32
C ALA A 150 18.63 4.03 -5.17
N MET A 151 18.61 3.11 -4.20
CA MET A 151 19.57 3.12 -3.10
C MET A 151 21.01 2.85 -3.54
N MET A 152 21.23 2.03 -4.57
CA MET A 152 22.57 1.80 -5.14
C MET A 152 23.12 3.09 -5.76
N PHE A 153 22.29 3.82 -6.52
CA PHE A 153 22.69 5.09 -7.12
C PHE A 153 22.91 6.19 -6.07
N GLY A 154 22.12 6.22 -4.99
CA GLY A 154 22.30 7.17 -3.89
C GLY A 154 23.58 6.95 -3.06
N GLN A 155 24.20 5.77 -3.10
CA GLN A 155 25.46 5.47 -2.41
C GLN A 155 26.70 5.70 -3.30
N GLY A 156 26.58 5.54 -4.62
CA GLY A 156 27.71 5.56 -5.56
C GLY A 156 27.98 6.89 -6.28
N GLY A 157 27.12 7.90 -6.17
CA GLY A 157 27.11 9.04 -7.11
C GLY A 157 28.05 10.24 -6.84
N MET A 158 28.72 10.34 -5.69
CA MET A 158 29.60 11.50 -5.40
C MET A 158 30.94 11.13 -4.73
N GLN A 159 31.15 9.87 -4.33
CA GLN A 159 32.40 9.47 -3.65
C GLN A 159 33.41 8.80 -4.60
N GLN A 160 33.03 8.41 -5.82
CA GLN A 160 33.97 7.84 -6.81
C GLN A 160 34.47 8.84 -7.85
N PHE A 161 33.70 9.86 -8.21
CA PHE A 161 34.15 10.88 -9.19
C PHE A 161 35.05 11.97 -8.60
N ALA A 162 35.14 12.06 -7.27
CA ALA A 162 36.11 12.92 -6.59
C ALA A 162 37.49 12.25 -6.40
N ALA A 163 37.64 10.99 -6.85
CA ALA A 163 38.86 10.18 -6.69
C ALA A 163 39.44 9.68 -8.03
N MET A 164 39.00 10.26 -9.15
CA MET A 164 39.57 10.09 -10.50
C MET A 164 40.11 11.42 -10.98
#